data_AF-A0A645HAE4-F1
#
_entry.id   AF-A0A645HAE4-F1
#
_cell.length_a   1.000
_cell.length_b   1.000
_cell.length_c   1.000
_cell.angle_alpha   90.00
_cell.angle_beta   90.00
_cell.angle_gamma   90.00
#
_symmetry.space_group_name_H-M   'P 1'
#
loop_
_entity.id
_entity.type
_entity.pdbx_description
1 polymer ?
#
loop_
_entity_poly.entity_id
_entity_poly.type
_entity_poly.pdbx_seq_one_letter_code
_entity_poly.pdbx_strand_id
1 'polypeptide(L)'
;MTDLIRPALYQAFHHIENISSDKDAAAYDVVGPICESSDVFAEEIILNKSARGDLIAIRSAGAYGEVMASQYNCRNLPLSYFSDQI
;
A
#
# COMPACT_ATOMS: atom_id res chain seq x y z
N MET A 1 -6.66 2.17 -2.17
CA MET A 1 -7.85 2.65 -1.43
C MET A 1 -8.81 1.53 -1.05
N THR A 2 -9.00 0.47 -1.84
CA THR A 2 -9.92 -0.64 -1.48
C THR A 2 -9.51 -1.37 -0.20
N ASP A 3 -8.23 -1.61 -0.03
CA ASP A 3 -7.68 -2.42 1.08
C ASP A 3 -7.23 -1.55 2.26
N LEU A 4 -6.82 -0.31 1.95
CA LEU A 4 -6.39 0.70 2.91
C LEU A 4 -6.83 2.07 2.39
N ILE A 5 -7.96 2.56 2.91
CA ILE A 5 -8.58 3.81 2.45
C ILE A 5 -8.03 5.05 3.17
N ARG A 6 -7.29 4.87 4.27
CA ARG A 6 -6.84 5.96 5.15
C ARG A 6 -6.01 7.04 4.45
N PRO A 7 -5.09 6.74 3.52
CA PRO A 7 -4.41 7.79 2.76
C PRO A 7 -5.38 8.68 1.98
N ALA A 8 -6.33 8.08 1.24
CA ALA A 8 -7.33 8.84 0.48
C ALA A 8 -8.28 9.64 1.39
N LEU A 9 -8.79 9.04 2.47
CA LEU A 9 -9.83 9.63 3.31
C LEU A 9 -9.30 10.65 4.33
N TYR A 10 -8.13 10.37 4.91
CA TYR A 10 -7.58 11.14 6.03
C TYR A 10 -6.26 11.80 5.70
N GLN A 11 -5.72 11.63 4.50
CA GLN A 11 -4.35 12.03 4.17
C GLN A 11 -3.35 11.41 5.17
N ALA A 12 -3.66 10.18 5.61
CA ALA A 12 -2.87 9.51 6.64
C ALA A 12 -1.53 9.04 6.06
N PHE A 13 -0.44 9.42 6.72
CA PHE A 13 0.88 8.90 6.40
C PHE A 13 1.02 7.43 6.78
N HIS A 14 1.65 6.66 5.90
CA HIS A 14 2.11 5.30 6.14
C HIS A 14 3.57 5.18 5.67
N HIS A 15 4.42 4.51 6.45
CA HIS A 15 5.76 4.17 5.99
C HIS A 15 5.66 3.08 4.92
N ILE A 16 6.28 3.31 3.77
CA ILE A 16 6.28 2.40 2.61
C ILE A 16 7.72 2.04 2.28
N GLU A 17 7.97 0.76 2.04
CA GLU A 17 9.30 0.26 1.68
C GLU A 17 9.20 -0.88 0.67
N ASN A 18 10.21 -1.01 -0.19
CA ASN A 18 10.39 -2.20 -1.03
C ASN A 18 11.20 -3.22 -0.22
N ILE A 19 10.59 -4.38 0.07
CA ILE A 19 11.22 -5.43 0.88
C ILE A 19 11.91 -6.51 0.05
N SER A 20 11.95 -6.35 -1.27
CA SER A 20 12.53 -7.33 -2.20
C SER A 20 13.59 -6.75 -3.15
N SER A 21 14.00 -5.50 -2.96
CA SER A 21 14.99 -4.82 -3.81
C SER A 21 15.99 -4.02 -2.97
N ASP A 22 17.28 -4.27 -3.21
CA ASP A 22 18.41 -3.52 -2.62
C ASP A 22 19.05 -2.53 -3.61
N LYS A 23 18.40 -2.27 -4.74
CA LYS A 23 18.92 -1.36 -5.78
C LYS A 23 18.90 0.09 -5.31
N ASP A 24 19.66 0.94 -6.00
CA ASP A 24 19.64 2.39 -5.76
C ASP A 24 18.22 2.94 -5.75
N ALA A 25 17.99 3.90 -4.87
CA ALA A 25 16.67 4.48 -4.70
C ALA A 25 16.31 5.49 -5.79
N ALA A 26 15.02 5.63 -6.05
CA ALA A 26 14.43 6.63 -6.94
C ALA A 26 13.13 7.16 -6.34
N ALA A 27 12.65 8.31 -6.84
CA ALA A 27 11.36 8.86 -6.44
C ALA A 27 10.21 8.12 -7.13
N TYR A 28 9.15 7.84 -6.38
CA TYR A 28 7.96 7.14 -6.84
C TYR A 28 6.70 7.72 -6.21
N ASP A 29 5.61 7.67 -6.97
CA ASP A 29 4.26 7.66 -6.42
C ASP A 29 3.81 6.21 -6.27
N VAL A 30 3.25 5.88 -5.12
CA VAL A 30 2.72 4.54 -4.83
C VAL A 30 1.21 4.59 -4.94
N VAL A 31 0.71 4.03 -6.03
CA VAL A 31 -0.72 4.03 -6.40
C VAL A 31 -1.29 2.63 -6.43
N GLY A 32 -2.61 2.53 -6.26
CA GLY A 32 -3.33 1.28 -6.45
C GLY A 32 -3.86 1.11 -7.89
N PRO A 33 -4.60 0.02 -8.14
CA PRO A 33 -5.12 -0.32 -9.45
C PRO A 33 -6.54 0.20 -9.73
N ILE A 34 -7.12 1.01 -8.85
CA ILE A 34 -8.51 1.49 -8.98
C ILE A 34 -8.58 2.62 -10.00
N CYS A 35 -9.68 2.66 -10.77
CA CYS A 35 -9.94 3.73 -11.74
C CYS A 35 -10.42 5.02 -11.04
N GLU A 36 -9.62 5.55 -10.12
CA GLU A 36 -9.93 6.74 -9.33
C GLU A 36 -8.64 7.49 -8.97
N SER A 37 -8.63 8.81 -9.10
CA SER A 37 -7.44 9.64 -8.85
C SER A 37 -7.04 9.66 -7.38
N SER A 38 -7.96 9.36 -6.47
CA SER A 38 -7.67 9.25 -5.04
C SER A 38 -7.07 7.90 -4.63
N ASP A 39 -6.85 6.96 -5.55
CA ASP A 39 -6.21 5.67 -5.27
C ASP A 39 -4.68 5.76 -5.15
N VAL A 40 -4.25 6.64 -4.25
CA VAL A 40 -2.85 6.98 -3.99
C VAL A 40 -2.55 6.68 -2.53
N PHE A 41 -1.46 5.96 -2.26
CA PHE A 41 -1.01 5.64 -0.92
C PHE A 41 0.07 6.62 -0.42
N ALA A 42 0.94 7.08 -1.32
CA ALA A 42 1.93 8.13 -1.06
C ALA A 42 2.42 8.72 -2.39
N GLU A 43 2.84 9.98 -2.36
CA GLU A 43 3.41 10.71 -3.51
C GLU A 43 4.84 11.15 -3.17
N GLU A 44 5.69 11.22 -4.20
CA GLU A 44 7.08 11.70 -4.13
C GLU A 44 7.95 11.02 -3.05
N ILE A 45 7.76 9.73 -2.81
CA ILE A 45 8.56 8.97 -1.83
C ILE A 45 9.77 8.29 -2.46
N ILE A 46 10.84 8.14 -1.68
CA ILE A 46 12.06 7.49 -2.11
C ILE A 46 11.99 5.98 -1.80
N LEU A 47 12.08 5.15 -2.83
CA LEU A 47 12.10 3.69 -2.71
C LEU A 47 13.26 3.10 -3.53
N ASN A 48 13.80 1.97 -3.10
CA ASN A 48 14.70 1.16 -3.93
C ASN A 48 14.04 0.90 -5.28
N LYS A 49 14.81 0.98 -6.38
CA LYS A 49 14.28 0.75 -7.73
C LYS A 49 13.48 -0.55 -7.79
N SER A 50 12.20 -0.41 -8.12
CA SER A 50 11.23 -1.50 -8.15
C SER A 50 11.04 -2.05 -9.57
N ALA A 51 10.79 -3.35 -9.66
CA ALA A 51 10.40 -4.05 -10.88
C ALA A 51 9.07 -4.82 -10.68
N ARG A 52 8.46 -5.26 -11.79
CA ARG A 52 7.26 -6.11 -11.72
C ARG A 52 7.57 -7.38 -10.93
N GLY A 53 6.76 -7.65 -9.92
CA GLY A 53 6.91 -8.80 -9.03
C GLY A 53 7.58 -8.47 -7.70
N ASP A 54 8.13 -7.28 -7.53
CA ASP A 54 8.64 -6.83 -6.23
C ASP A 54 7.53 -6.67 -5.20
N LEU A 55 7.90 -6.84 -3.94
CA LEU A 55 7.01 -6.75 -2.79
C LEU A 55 7.19 -5.40 -2.09
N ILE A 56 6.09 -4.67 -1.96
CA ILE A 56 6.03 -3.39 -1.25
C ILE A 56 5.28 -3.60 0.07
N ALA A 57 5.89 -3.19 1.17
CA ALA A 57 5.26 -3.21 2.49
C ALA A 57 4.74 -1.81 2.85
N ILE A 58 3.44 -1.72 3.16
CA ILE A 58 2.82 -0.52 3.75
C ILE A 58 2.64 -0.79 5.25
N ARG A 59 3.40 -0.08 6.08
CA ARG A 59 3.42 -0.27 7.53
C ARG A 59 2.24 0.40 8.23
N SER A 60 2.01 0.03 9.48
CA SER A 60 0.95 0.62 10.33
C SER A 60 -0.47 0.45 9.75
N ALA A 61 -0.73 -0.65 9.05
CA ALA A 61 -2.02 -0.96 8.44
C ALA A 61 -2.95 -1.84 9.31
N GLY A 62 -2.52 -2.24 10.51
CA GLY A 62 -3.28 -3.16 11.37
C GLY A 62 -4.54 -2.55 12.02
N ALA A 63 -4.58 -1.24 12.23
CA ALA A 63 -5.74 -0.53 12.76
C ALA A 63 -6.41 0.29 11.65
N TYR A 64 -7.74 0.20 11.54
CA TYR A 64 -8.52 0.92 10.52
C TYR A 64 -8.06 0.63 9.07
N GLY A 65 -7.41 -0.51 8.83
CA GLY A 65 -7.08 -1.05 7.50
C GLY A 65 -8.19 -1.96 7.00
N GLU A 66 -8.04 -3.27 7.25
CA GLU A 66 -9.00 -4.31 6.82
C GLU A 66 -10.45 -4.01 7.22
N VAL A 67 -10.69 -3.48 8.42
CA VAL A 67 -12.05 -3.12 8.89
C VAL A 67 -12.72 -2.02 8.05
N MET A 68 -11.94 -1.24 7.30
CA MET A 68 -12.43 -0.21 6.36
C MET A 68 -12.29 -0.64 4.90
N ALA A 69 -11.92 -1.90 4.63
CA ALA A 69 -11.78 -2.40 3.27
C ALA A 69 -13.14 -2.51 2.56
N SER A 70 -13.13 -2.40 1.23
CA SER A 70 -14.34 -2.43 0.41
C SER A 70 -14.17 -3.26 -0.86
N GLN A 71 -15.31 -3.69 -1.42
CA GLN A 71 -15.36 -4.37 -2.72
C GLN A 71 -15.55 -3.39 -3.89
N TYR A 72 -15.11 -2.14 -3.74
CA TYR A 72 -15.18 -1.15 -4.80
C TYR A 72 -14.44 -1.66 -6.05
N ASN A 73 -15.00 -1.37 -7.24
CA ASN A 73 -14.55 -1.94 -8.52
C ASN A 73 -14.59 -3.49 -8.57
N CYS A 74 -15.52 -4.11 -7.83
CA CYS A 74 -15.74 -5.56 -7.78
C CYS A 74 -14.49 -6.36 -7.36
N ARG A 75 -13.62 -5.76 -6.54
CA ARG A 75 -12.43 -6.42 -6.00
C ARG A 75 -12.78 -7.25 -4.77
N ASN A 76 -12.15 -8.41 -4.63
CA ASN A 76 -12.26 -9.21 -3.42
C ASN A 76 -11.58 -8.51 -2.25
N LEU A 77 -12.06 -8.78 -1.04
CA LEU A 77 -11.40 -8.32 0.18
C LEU A 77 -10.01 -8.97 0.34
N PRO A 78 -9.05 -8.28 0.96
CA PRO A 78 -7.72 -8.84 1.20
C PRO A 78 -7.79 -9.99 2.21
N LEU A 79 -6.88 -10.96 2.08
CA LEU A 79 -6.69 -12.00 3.08
C LEU A 79 -5.79 -11.49 4.20
N SER A 80 -6.12 -11.84 5.44
CA SER A 80 -5.29 -11.58 6.62
C SER A 80 -4.55 -12.84 7.06
N TYR A 81 -3.29 -12.66 7.44
CA TYR A 81 -2.43 -13.71 7.98
C TYR A 81 -1.82 -13.23 9.29
N PHE A 82 -1.72 -14.14 10.26
CA PHE A 82 -1.17 -13.86 11.58
C PHE A 82 -0.01 -14.81 11.84
N SER A 83 1.07 -14.30 12.42
CA SER A 83 2.24 -15.09 12.82
C SER A 83 2.77 -14.55 14.14
N ASP A 84 2.93 -15.44 15.11
CA ASP A 84 3.63 -15.14 16.38
C ASP A 84 5.15 -15.30 16.25
N GLN A 85 5.65 -15.61 15.04
CA GLN A 85 7.05 -15.96 14.75
C GLN A 85 7.81 -14.89 13.94
N ILE A 86 7.32 -13.65 13.92
CA ILE A 86 8.04 -12.53 13.28
C ILE A 86 9.22 -12.09 14.15
#